data_AF-A0A330LHC6-F1
#
_entry.id   AF-A0A330LHC6-F1
#
_cell.length_a   1.000
_cell.length_b   1.000
_cell.length_c   1.000
_cell.angle_alpha   90.00
_cell.angle_beta   90.00
_cell.angle_gamma   90.00
#
_symmetry.space_group_name_H-M   'P 1'
#
loop_
_entity.id
_entity.type
_entity.pdbx_description
1 polymer ?
#
loop_
_entity_poly.entity_id
_entity_poly.type
_entity_poly.pdbx_seq_one_letter_code
_entity_poly.pdbx_strand_id
1 'polypeptide(L)'
;MAEQASRYGKEFQEIAHCGGQFTVTIETDENNRRGIAFGIRNSRPNPAGHFGVYAIPQGVPVGTIQLGGIGQPCNPAPLSDCLPIFIGSDSHGMYGHQCESCKQYWRSKGAPSHWRMTCPYCGLRAECHSFLTEGQRKYTSACVDLAIKAMESDHDGEHVIDMDQVADAVGKEGPKPEFYYAEETQQNRYTCSACNDVNDILGRYGYCSTCGTYNGLGELEKDILSIKGKITAGQEYEDYVKDAVSAFDSYARQIAKQMANRIPMTPNRRKEWDNKLFHSLRPRADELKMVFDINLFEGMSQNDINFATLMFFRRHVYEHNGGEADERYLKQSGDTSVRVKQLIRESKESALKTSDLIVAIGKNLHTGFHKIFPPEELPLKYESSRQKRIKQGKR
;
A
#
# COMPACT_ATOMS: atom_id res chain seq x y z
N MET A 1 5.10 -26.23 -21.93
CA MET A 1 4.08 -25.22 -21.59
C MET A 1 4.73 -24.21 -20.68
N ALA A 2 5.07 -23.02 -21.20
CA ALA A 2 5.65 -21.97 -20.37
C ALA A 2 4.57 -21.49 -19.40
N GLU A 3 4.81 -21.67 -18.10
CA GLU A 3 4.01 -21.10 -17.02
C GLU A 3 3.96 -19.59 -17.28
N GLN A 4 2.80 -19.07 -17.70
CA GLN A 4 2.60 -17.63 -17.79
C GLN A 4 2.78 -17.09 -16.38
N ALA A 5 3.93 -16.48 -16.11
CA ALA A 5 4.17 -15.79 -14.86
C ALA A 5 3.03 -14.78 -14.69
N SER A 6 2.21 -15.00 -13.65
CA SER A 6 1.18 -14.05 -13.23
C SER A 6 1.80 -12.66 -13.19
N ARG A 7 1.05 -11.63 -13.63
CA ARG A 7 1.42 -10.20 -13.45
C ARG A 7 1.87 -9.89 -12.02
N TYR A 8 1.44 -10.73 -11.07
CA TYR A 8 1.59 -10.57 -9.63
C TYR A 8 2.57 -11.55 -8.96
N GLY A 9 3.21 -12.45 -9.70
CA GLY A 9 4.13 -13.44 -9.14
C GLY A 9 3.42 -14.61 -8.45
N LYS A 10 4.15 -15.36 -7.60
CA LYS A 10 3.57 -16.46 -6.81
C LYS A 10 2.93 -15.91 -5.55
N GLU A 11 1.63 -16.13 -5.40
CA GLU A 11 0.80 -15.63 -4.30
C GLU A 11 0.85 -16.58 -3.09
N PHE A 12 0.70 -16.04 -1.88
CA PHE A 12 0.52 -16.78 -0.62
C PHE A 12 1.64 -17.78 -0.30
N GLN A 13 2.88 -17.41 -0.61
CA GLN A 13 4.05 -18.21 -0.27
C GLN A 13 4.63 -17.76 1.07
N GLU A 14 4.86 -18.73 1.96
CA GLU A 14 5.62 -18.51 3.19
C GLU A 14 7.07 -18.10 2.85
N ILE A 15 7.55 -17.06 3.52
CA ILE A 15 8.89 -16.50 3.36
C ILE A 15 9.59 -16.62 4.70
N ALA A 16 10.78 -17.20 4.67
CA ALA A 16 11.60 -17.35 5.86
C ALA A 16 11.97 -15.99 6.47
N HIS A 17 12.07 -15.94 7.80
CA HIS A 17 12.67 -14.83 8.54
C HIS A 17 14.12 -14.58 8.08
N CYS A 18 14.66 -13.37 8.26
CA CYS A 18 16.07 -13.06 7.94
C CYS A 18 17.08 -13.81 8.85
N GLY A 19 16.58 -14.48 9.89
CA GLY A 19 17.37 -15.12 10.95
C GLY A 19 18.07 -14.12 11.86
N GLY A 20 19.13 -14.57 12.51
CA GLY A 20 19.86 -13.83 13.53
C GLY A 20 19.47 -14.23 14.95
N GLN A 21 20.05 -13.52 15.92
CA GLN A 21 19.93 -13.80 17.34
C GLN A 21 19.62 -12.51 18.08
N PHE A 22 18.57 -12.53 18.89
CA PHE A 22 18.33 -11.50 19.89
C PHE A 22 19.07 -11.87 21.17
N THR A 23 19.85 -10.95 21.72
CA THR A 23 20.71 -11.21 22.87
C THR A 23 20.37 -10.28 24.03
N VAL A 24 20.35 -10.85 25.24
CA VAL A 24 20.27 -10.13 26.51
C VAL A 24 21.53 -10.49 27.29
N THR A 25 22.39 -9.51 27.52
CA THR A 25 23.64 -9.68 28.26
C THR A 25 23.52 -9.02 29.62
N ILE A 26 23.84 -9.79 30.66
CA ILE A 26 23.91 -9.33 32.04
C ILE A 26 25.37 -9.32 32.47
N GLU A 27 25.82 -8.20 33.03
CA GLU A 27 27.14 -8.07 33.64
C GLU A 27 27.02 -7.36 34.99
N THR A 28 27.73 -7.87 36.00
CA THR A 28 27.81 -7.27 37.33
C THR A 28 29.18 -6.62 37.50
N ASP A 29 29.19 -5.33 37.84
CA ASP A 29 30.42 -4.58 38.05
C ASP A 29 31.08 -4.88 39.41
N GLU A 30 32.29 -4.36 39.62
CA GLU A 30 33.05 -4.51 40.87
C GLU A 30 32.33 -3.92 42.11
N ASN A 31 31.34 -3.04 41.90
CA ASN A 31 30.51 -2.45 42.95
C ASN A 31 29.18 -3.21 43.15
N ASN A 32 29.05 -4.41 42.59
CA ASN A 32 27.86 -5.24 42.62
C ASN A 32 26.62 -4.56 41.99
N ARG A 33 26.84 -3.67 41.02
CA ARG A 33 25.77 -3.08 40.20
C ARG A 33 25.60 -3.92 38.95
N ARG A 34 24.35 -4.27 38.67
CA ARG A 34 24.00 -5.14 37.54
C ARG A 34 23.57 -4.30 36.34
N GLY A 35 24.31 -4.45 35.25
CA GLY A 35 24.01 -3.88 33.94
C GLY A 35 23.25 -4.87 33.06
N ILE A 36 22.42 -4.34 32.18
CA ILE A 36 21.74 -5.10 31.13
C ILE A 36 21.99 -4.46 29.77
N ALA A 37 22.32 -5.28 28.78
CA ALA A 37 22.49 -4.86 27.40
C ALA A 37 21.63 -5.71 26.47
N PHE A 38 21.04 -5.07 25.46
CA PHE A 38 20.22 -5.70 24.44
C PHE A 38 20.93 -5.62 23.10
N GLY A 39 20.95 -6.73 22.35
CA GLY A 39 21.69 -6.81 21.10
C GLY A 39 21.00 -7.67 20.04
N ILE A 40 21.50 -7.53 18.81
CA ILE A 40 21.19 -8.41 17.69
C ILE A 40 22.50 -8.87 17.05
N ARG A 41 22.60 -10.15 16.74
CA ARG A 41 23.66 -10.70 15.86
C ARG A 41 23.01 -11.34 14.64
N ASN A 42 23.46 -11.00 13.44
CA ASN A 42 23.01 -11.66 12.21
C ASN A 42 24.19 -11.88 11.27
N SER A 43 24.34 -13.10 10.78
CA SER A 43 25.39 -13.51 9.84
C SER A 43 24.84 -14.31 8.65
N ARG A 44 23.52 -14.28 8.41
CA ARG A 44 22.91 -15.02 7.31
C ARG A 44 23.15 -14.29 5.98
N PRO A 45 23.36 -15.03 4.87
CA PRO A 45 23.63 -14.44 3.56
C PRO A 45 22.35 -13.98 2.84
N ASN A 46 21.39 -13.41 3.57
CA ASN A 46 20.14 -12.89 3.03
C ASN A 46 19.97 -11.40 3.39
N PRO A 47 19.10 -10.66 2.67
CA PRO A 47 18.66 -9.35 3.10
C PRO A 47 18.10 -9.39 4.52
N ALA A 48 18.63 -8.53 5.39
CA ALA A 48 18.17 -8.38 6.76
C ALA A 48 18.00 -6.89 7.10
N GLY A 49 16.88 -6.56 7.74
CA GLY A 49 16.61 -5.26 8.35
C GLY A 49 16.00 -5.47 9.72
N HIS A 50 16.23 -4.52 10.63
CA HIS A 50 15.65 -4.55 11.96
C HIS A 50 15.08 -3.18 12.32
N PHE A 51 13.95 -3.16 13.02
CA PHE A 51 13.44 -1.98 13.70
C PHE A 51 13.21 -2.30 15.17
N GLY A 52 13.28 -1.28 16.02
CA GLY A 52 13.09 -1.42 17.46
C GLY A 52 11.69 -1.03 17.91
N VAL A 53 11.19 -1.69 18.95
CA VAL A 53 9.98 -1.34 19.68
C VAL A 53 10.25 -1.31 21.18
N TYR A 54 9.55 -0.43 21.89
CA TYR A 54 9.46 -0.49 23.34
C TYR A 54 8.31 -1.41 23.73
N ALA A 55 8.59 -2.39 24.59
CA ALA A 55 7.57 -3.29 25.13
C ALA A 55 7.54 -3.21 26.66
N ILE A 56 6.35 -3.20 27.24
CA ILE A 56 6.18 -3.30 28.70
C ILE A 56 6.45 -4.74 29.18
N PRO A 57 6.68 -4.96 30.50
CA PRO A 57 6.97 -6.30 31.04
C PRO A 57 5.94 -7.38 30.73
N GLN A 58 4.70 -7.02 30.37
CA GLN A 58 3.66 -7.95 29.94
C GLN A 58 3.79 -8.38 28.45
N GLY A 59 4.88 -8.01 27.77
CA GLY A 59 5.11 -8.38 26.36
C GLY A 59 4.34 -7.52 25.35
N VAL A 60 3.73 -6.40 25.78
CA VAL A 60 2.91 -5.55 24.91
C VAL A 60 3.76 -4.41 24.32
N PRO A 61 3.84 -4.26 22.99
CA PRO A 61 4.53 -3.15 22.36
C PRO A 61 3.74 -1.84 22.57
N VAL A 62 4.43 -0.78 23.03
CA VAL A 62 3.83 0.53 23.36
C VAL A 62 4.52 1.72 22.68
N GLY A 63 5.60 1.49 21.93
CA GLY A 63 6.31 2.54 21.22
C GLY A 63 7.24 2.02 20.15
N THR A 64 7.55 2.85 19.15
CA THR A 64 8.58 2.56 18.15
C THR A 64 9.88 3.23 18.58
N ILE A 65 11.01 2.53 18.47
CA ILE A 65 12.33 3.07 18.79
C ILE A 65 12.88 3.84 17.57
N GLN A 66 13.22 5.10 17.79
CA GLN A 66 14.05 5.90 16.92
C GLN A 66 15.51 5.73 17.36
N LEU A 67 16.21 4.82 16.68
CA LEU A 67 17.62 4.55 16.96
C LEU A 67 18.45 5.81 16.68
N GLY A 68 19.20 6.24 17.69
CA GLY A 68 20.16 7.33 17.56
C GLY A 68 21.38 6.92 16.72
N GLY A 69 22.01 7.90 16.07
CA GLY A 69 23.33 7.72 15.47
C GLY A 69 24.45 7.63 16.52
N ILE A 70 25.69 7.57 16.05
CA ILE A 70 26.87 7.57 16.95
C ILE A 70 26.83 8.81 17.86
N GLY A 71 26.85 8.58 19.17
CA GLY A 71 26.80 9.63 20.18
C GLY A 71 25.43 10.28 20.39
N GLN A 72 24.37 9.76 19.74
CA GLN A 72 23.01 10.23 19.94
C GLN A 72 22.19 9.17 20.68
N PRO A 73 21.42 9.54 21.72
CA PRO A 73 20.53 8.61 22.39
C PRO A 73 19.38 8.21 21.46
N CYS A 74 18.77 7.05 21.74
CA CYS A 74 17.45 6.74 21.20
C CYS A 74 16.40 7.72 21.79
N ASN A 75 15.21 7.78 21.19
CA ASN A 75 14.07 8.45 21.84
C ASN A 75 13.80 7.82 23.22
N PRO A 76 13.29 8.58 24.21
CA PRO A 76 12.95 8.00 25.50
C PRO A 76 11.81 6.98 25.38
N ALA A 77 11.83 5.97 26.24
CA ALA A 77 10.75 5.01 26.31
C ALA A 77 9.44 5.67 26.82
N PRO A 78 8.26 5.23 26.37
CA PRO A 78 6.98 5.75 26.85
C PRO A 78 6.73 5.54 28.35
N LEU A 79 7.29 4.46 28.92
CA LEU A 79 7.21 4.08 30.33
C LEU A 79 8.59 3.67 30.82
N SER A 80 8.85 3.79 32.12
CA SER A 80 10.17 3.60 32.73
C SER A 80 10.66 2.15 32.72
N ASP A 81 9.74 1.19 32.66
CA ASP A 81 9.97 -0.26 32.71
C ASP A 81 9.93 -0.91 31.32
N CYS A 82 9.85 -0.11 30.25
CA CYS A 82 9.89 -0.61 28.89
C CYS A 82 11.24 -1.24 28.55
N LEU A 83 11.19 -2.41 27.91
CA LEU A 83 12.34 -3.12 27.37
C LEU A 83 12.45 -2.87 25.87
N PRO A 84 13.66 -2.63 25.33
CA PRO A 84 13.87 -2.48 23.90
C PRO A 84 13.95 -3.85 23.22
N ILE A 85 13.04 -4.09 22.28
CA ILE A 85 12.95 -5.33 21.50
C ILE A 85 13.16 -5.02 20.03
N PHE A 86 13.86 -5.88 19.32
CA PHE A 86 14.14 -5.70 17.90
C PHE A 86 13.45 -6.76 17.05
N ILE A 87 12.76 -6.31 16.01
CA ILE A 87 12.00 -7.14 15.08
C ILE A 87 12.73 -7.18 13.75
N GLY A 88 13.04 -8.39 13.30
CA GLY A 88 13.71 -8.65 12.02
C GLY A 88 12.75 -8.71 10.85
N SER A 89 13.27 -8.44 9.65
CA SER A 89 12.55 -8.61 8.39
C SER A 89 12.45 -10.09 8.00
N ASP A 90 11.68 -10.37 6.97
CA ASP A 90 11.84 -11.60 6.20
C ASP A 90 13.18 -11.62 5.43
N SER A 91 13.48 -12.77 4.84
CA SER A 91 14.65 -13.03 3.98
C SER A 91 14.62 -12.29 2.64
N HIS A 92 13.55 -11.56 2.33
CA HIS A 92 13.47 -10.62 1.21
C HIS A 92 13.70 -9.15 1.65
N GLY A 93 13.96 -8.92 2.94
CA GLY A 93 14.14 -7.59 3.53
C GLY A 93 12.84 -6.79 3.64
N MET A 94 11.70 -7.46 3.82
CA MET A 94 10.38 -6.87 4.02
C MET A 94 9.79 -7.29 5.36
N TYR A 95 8.88 -6.48 5.91
CA TYR A 95 8.22 -6.75 7.17
C TYR A 95 6.75 -7.05 6.93
N GLY A 96 6.22 -8.04 7.63
CA GLY A 96 4.78 -8.23 7.74
C GLY A 96 4.16 -7.21 8.66
N HIS A 97 2.94 -6.84 8.34
CA HIS A 97 2.15 -5.89 9.10
C HIS A 97 0.70 -6.35 9.16
N GLN A 98 0.03 -6.07 10.27
CA GLN A 98 -1.39 -6.37 10.44
C GLN A 98 -2.13 -5.17 11.04
N CYS A 99 -3.23 -4.79 10.41
CA CYS A 99 -4.00 -3.64 10.87
C CYS A 99 -4.90 -4.01 12.04
N GLU A 100 -4.78 -3.29 13.17
CA GLU A 100 -5.68 -3.53 14.31
C GLU A 100 -7.14 -3.18 14.01
N SER A 101 -7.39 -2.24 13.10
CA SER A 101 -8.76 -1.80 12.74
C SER A 101 -9.44 -2.77 11.78
N CYS A 102 -8.81 -3.12 10.65
CA CYS A 102 -9.44 -3.96 9.62
C CYS A 102 -8.95 -5.41 9.59
N LYS A 103 -8.00 -5.78 10.47
CA LYS A 103 -7.41 -7.12 10.64
C LYS A 103 -6.68 -7.68 9.41
N GLN A 104 -6.57 -6.89 8.34
CA GLN A 104 -5.89 -7.28 7.11
C GLN A 104 -4.37 -7.23 7.27
N TYR A 105 -3.70 -8.19 6.64
CA TYR A 105 -2.25 -8.33 6.58
C TYR A 105 -1.67 -7.71 5.29
N TRP A 106 -0.45 -7.20 5.33
CA TRP A 106 0.33 -6.84 4.15
C TRP A 106 1.84 -6.93 4.45
N ARG A 107 2.66 -6.87 3.41
CA ARG A 107 4.12 -6.76 3.54
C ARG A 107 4.65 -5.46 2.94
N SER A 108 5.67 -4.88 3.53
CA SER A 108 6.36 -3.71 2.98
C SER A 108 7.83 -3.65 3.34
N LYS A 109 8.63 -2.93 2.54
CA LYS A 109 10.01 -2.60 2.91
C LYS A 109 10.07 -1.54 4.02
N GLY A 110 9.04 -0.71 4.15
CA GLY A 110 8.95 0.29 5.20
C GLY A 110 8.55 -0.27 6.56
N ALA A 111 9.41 -0.05 7.56
CA ALA A 111 9.10 -0.10 8.99
C ALA A 111 9.64 1.17 9.67
N PRO A 112 9.05 2.35 9.37
CA PRO A 112 9.62 3.63 9.76
C PRO A 112 9.51 3.90 11.27
N SER A 113 10.53 4.55 11.81
CA SER A 113 10.56 5.03 13.20
C SER A 113 10.24 6.53 13.34
N HIS A 114 10.41 7.30 12.27
CA HIS A 114 10.28 8.77 12.27
C HIS A 114 8.97 9.29 11.67
N TRP A 115 8.12 8.41 11.14
CA TRP A 115 6.83 8.79 10.60
C TRP A 115 5.85 7.63 10.69
N ARG A 116 4.56 7.97 10.68
CA ARG A 116 3.48 7.00 10.79
C ARG A 116 3.36 6.16 9.53
N MET A 117 3.03 4.90 9.72
CA MET A 117 2.61 4.01 8.66
C MET A 117 1.13 4.20 8.34
N THR A 118 0.73 3.83 7.13
CA THR A 118 -0.66 3.83 6.67
C THR A 118 -1.09 2.40 6.35
N CYS A 119 -2.22 1.91 6.89
CA CYS A 119 -2.78 0.65 6.46
C CYS A 119 -3.20 0.75 4.97
N PRO A 120 -2.73 -0.17 4.09
CA PRO A 120 -3.06 -0.13 2.66
C PRO A 120 -4.56 -0.19 2.35
N TYR A 121 -5.36 -0.78 3.23
CA TYR A 121 -6.76 -1.10 2.95
C TYR A 121 -7.73 -0.03 3.49
N CYS A 122 -7.65 0.27 4.79
CA CYS A 122 -8.56 1.20 5.45
C CYS A 122 -8.00 2.62 5.61
N GLY A 123 -6.71 2.82 5.35
CA GLY A 123 -6.06 4.13 5.49
C GLY A 123 -5.83 4.58 6.94
N LEU A 124 -5.97 3.71 7.93
CA LEU A 124 -5.58 3.98 9.32
C LEU A 124 -4.11 4.41 9.35
N ARG A 125 -3.80 5.49 10.06
CA ARG A 125 -2.43 5.93 10.31
C ARG A 125 -2.04 5.73 11.76
N ALA A 126 -0.93 5.04 11.98
CA ALA A 126 -0.40 4.77 13.30
C ALA A 126 1.12 4.55 13.23
N GLU A 127 1.77 4.48 14.38
CA GLU A 127 3.18 4.14 14.47
C GLU A 127 3.45 2.69 14.07
N CYS A 128 4.69 2.36 13.67
CA CYS A 128 5.04 1.02 13.20
C CYS A 128 4.68 -0.10 14.19
N HIS A 129 4.90 0.13 15.49
CA HIS A 129 4.56 -0.86 16.53
C HIS A 129 3.06 -1.16 16.65
N SER A 130 2.17 -0.29 16.15
CA SER A 130 0.72 -0.55 16.13
C SER A 130 0.30 -1.52 15.02
N PHE A 131 1.21 -1.85 14.11
CA PHE A 131 0.96 -2.73 12.98
C PHE A 131 1.68 -4.07 13.07
N LEU A 132 2.13 -4.47 14.27
CA LEU A 132 2.77 -5.78 14.44
C LEU A 132 1.76 -6.92 14.20
N THR A 133 2.21 -7.92 13.46
CA THR A 133 1.46 -9.18 13.27
C THR A 133 1.33 -9.94 14.59
N GLU A 134 0.37 -10.88 14.65
CA GLU A 134 0.25 -11.76 15.81
C GLU A 134 1.55 -12.51 16.12
N GLY A 135 2.25 -12.99 15.09
CA GLY A 135 3.55 -13.67 15.23
C GLY A 135 4.63 -12.76 15.81
N GLN A 136 4.74 -11.52 15.32
CA GLN A 136 5.68 -10.53 15.85
C GLN A 136 5.37 -10.15 17.31
N ARG A 137 4.09 -10.14 17.71
CA ARG A 137 3.69 -9.91 19.11
C ARG A 137 4.06 -11.08 20.02
N LYS A 138 3.88 -12.33 19.56
CA LYS A 138 4.34 -13.52 20.29
C LYS A 138 5.86 -13.52 20.48
N TYR A 139 6.59 -13.19 19.41
CA TYR A 139 8.04 -13.01 19.49
C TYR A 139 8.44 -11.89 20.48
N THR A 140 7.75 -10.76 20.45
CA THR A 140 7.98 -9.67 21.42
C THR A 140 7.79 -10.14 22.86
N SER A 141 6.72 -10.88 23.13
CA SER A 141 6.46 -11.47 24.45
C SER A 141 7.59 -12.43 24.87
N ALA A 142 8.03 -13.32 23.96
CA ALA A 142 9.11 -14.26 24.24
C ALA A 142 10.44 -13.55 24.57
N CYS A 143 10.76 -12.45 23.86
CA CYS A 143 11.95 -11.65 24.16
C CYS A 143 11.86 -10.95 25.53
N VAL A 144 10.69 -10.44 25.88
CA VAL A 144 10.45 -9.84 27.21
C VAL A 144 10.58 -10.89 28.31
N ASP A 145 9.99 -12.08 28.13
CA ASP A 145 10.09 -13.17 29.09
C ASP A 145 11.55 -13.63 29.28
N LEU A 146 12.33 -13.70 28.19
CA LEU A 146 13.76 -13.99 28.27
C LEU A 146 14.50 -12.92 29.07
N ALA A 147 14.24 -11.65 28.80
CA ALA A 147 14.90 -10.54 29.47
C ALA A 147 14.58 -10.50 30.96
N ILE A 148 13.32 -10.72 31.35
CA ILE A 148 12.91 -10.79 32.76
C ILE A 148 13.60 -11.95 33.46
N LYS A 149 13.60 -13.16 32.87
CA LYS A 149 14.30 -14.32 33.42
C LYS A 149 15.81 -14.09 33.54
N ALA A 150 16.43 -13.40 32.59
CA ALA A 150 17.84 -13.02 32.66
C ALA A 150 18.08 -12.05 33.82
N MET A 151 17.22 -11.04 34.00
CA MET A 151 17.30 -10.09 35.12
C MET A 151 17.03 -10.75 36.49
N GLU A 152 16.27 -11.83 36.55
CA GLU A 152 16.00 -12.59 37.79
C GLU A 152 17.05 -13.67 38.08
N SER A 153 17.83 -14.08 37.07
CA SER A 153 18.95 -15.02 37.23
C SER A 153 20.00 -14.46 38.20
N ASP A 154 20.67 -15.30 38.99
CA ASP A 154 21.82 -14.89 39.81
C ASP A 154 23.15 -14.90 39.03
N HIS A 155 23.12 -15.33 37.76
CA HIS A 155 24.30 -15.49 36.93
C HIS A 155 24.38 -14.40 35.85
N ASP A 156 25.57 -13.82 35.74
CA ASP A 156 25.98 -13.03 34.57
C ASP A 156 26.11 -13.93 33.34
N GLY A 157 25.99 -13.33 32.17
CA GLY A 157 26.15 -14.03 30.90
C GLY A 157 25.23 -13.53 29.81
N GLU A 158 25.26 -14.27 28.69
CA GLU A 158 24.46 -13.98 27.51
C GLU A 158 23.29 -14.96 27.39
N HIS A 159 22.09 -14.41 27.26
CA HIS A 159 20.85 -15.14 27.02
C HIS A 159 20.36 -14.84 25.61
N VAL A 160 19.97 -15.87 24.85
CA VAL A 160 19.75 -15.76 23.40
C VAL A 160 18.40 -16.33 22.97
N ILE A 161 17.68 -15.59 22.12
CA ILE A 161 16.64 -16.14 21.23
C ILE A 161 17.24 -16.28 19.84
N ASP A 162 17.23 -17.51 19.35
CA ASP A 162 17.84 -17.87 18.07
C ASP A 162 16.79 -17.93 16.95
N MET A 163 16.73 -16.89 16.13
CA MET A 163 15.82 -16.79 14.99
C MET A 163 16.31 -17.55 13.76
N ASP A 164 17.54 -18.11 13.77
CA ASP A 164 17.97 -19.02 12.72
C ASP A 164 17.14 -20.31 12.75
N GLN A 165 16.74 -20.77 13.93
CA GLN A 165 15.82 -21.91 14.09
C GLN A 165 14.46 -21.65 13.45
N VAL A 166 13.94 -20.42 13.59
CA VAL A 166 12.68 -19.99 12.95
C VAL A 166 12.84 -19.97 11.43
N ALA A 167 13.93 -19.38 10.92
CA ALA A 167 14.19 -19.33 9.49
C ALA A 167 14.39 -20.74 8.89
N ASP A 168 14.98 -21.69 9.62
CA ASP A 168 15.19 -23.07 9.17
C ASP A 168 13.94 -23.94 9.26
N ALA A 169 12.93 -23.55 10.03
CA ALA A 169 11.68 -24.30 10.19
C ALA A 169 10.64 -23.99 9.09
N VAL A 170 10.90 -23.04 8.21
CA VAL A 170 10.00 -22.63 7.12
C VAL A 170 9.81 -23.75 6.12
N GLY A 171 8.56 -24.01 5.73
CA GLY A 171 8.20 -25.11 4.83
C GLY A 171 8.46 -26.52 5.36
N LYS A 172 8.87 -26.70 6.63
CA LYS A 172 9.04 -28.03 7.25
C LYS A 172 7.79 -28.45 8.03
N GLU A 173 7.44 -29.73 7.91
CA GLU A 173 6.43 -30.37 8.76
C GLU A 173 7.07 -30.75 10.11
N GLY A 174 6.48 -30.31 11.23
CA GLY A 174 6.99 -30.61 12.58
C GLY A 174 6.68 -29.52 13.62
N PRO A 175 7.10 -29.72 14.88
CA PRO A 175 6.93 -28.74 15.94
C PRO A 175 7.80 -27.51 15.64
N LYS A 176 7.14 -26.36 15.46
CA LYS A 176 7.80 -25.06 15.31
C LYS A 176 8.00 -24.41 16.69
N PRO A 177 9.02 -23.55 16.88
CA PRO A 177 9.16 -22.77 18.11
C PRO A 177 7.88 -22.01 18.46
N GLU A 178 7.63 -21.77 19.75
CA GLU A 178 6.41 -21.06 20.20
C GLU A 178 6.31 -19.63 19.64
N PHE A 179 7.48 -18.99 19.44
CA PHE A 179 7.61 -17.66 18.83
C PHE A 179 7.84 -17.72 17.31
N TYR A 180 7.63 -18.87 16.67
CA TYR A 180 7.76 -18.99 15.22
C TYR A 180 6.78 -18.06 14.51
N TYR A 181 7.31 -17.26 13.59
CA TYR A 181 6.51 -16.57 12.58
C TYR A 181 7.26 -16.53 11.26
N ALA A 182 6.49 -16.53 10.18
CA ALA A 182 6.96 -16.34 8.83
C ALA A 182 6.01 -15.40 8.12
N GLU A 183 6.57 -14.59 7.23
CA GLU A 183 5.78 -13.64 6.45
C GLU A 183 5.31 -14.30 5.16
N GLU A 184 4.30 -13.71 4.52
CA GLU A 184 3.67 -14.29 3.34
C GLU A 184 3.70 -13.33 2.13
N THR A 185 3.91 -13.84 0.92
CA THR A 185 3.67 -13.08 -0.33
C THR A 185 2.19 -12.79 -0.52
N GLN A 186 1.88 -11.63 -1.07
CA GLN A 186 0.51 -11.25 -1.39
C GLN A 186 0.31 -11.15 -2.90
N GLN A 187 -0.85 -10.65 -3.32
CA GLN A 187 -1.30 -10.65 -4.71
C GLN A 187 -0.85 -9.43 -5.50
N ASN A 188 -0.26 -8.42 -4.87
CA ASN A 188 0.15 -7.23 -5.61
C ASN A 188 1.36 -6.59 -4.98
N ARG A 189 2.52 -7.01 -5.49
CA ARG A 189 3.79 -6.36 -5.20
C ARG A 189 4.00 -5.16 -6.14
N TYR A 190 4.06 -3.96 -5.58
CA TYR A 190 4.31 -2.73 -6.35
C TYR A 190 5.25 -1.77 -5.64
N THR A 191 5.94 -0.95 -6.44
CA THR A 191 6.74 0.18 -5.95
C THR A 191 5.91 1.45 -6.01
N CYS A 192 5.81 2.16 -4.89
CA CYS A 192 5.09 3.43 -4.82
C CYS A 192 5.77 4.48 -5.71
N SER A 193 5.01 5.12 -6.61
CA SER A 193 5.55 6.18 -7.48
C SER A 193 5.94 7.46 -6.74
N ALA A 194 5.44 7.66 -5.52
CA ALA A 194 5.67 8.89 -4.75
C ALA A 194 6.90 8.81 -3.84
N CYS A 195 7.07 7.72 -3.08
CA CYS A 195 8.20 7.55 -2.15
C CYS A 195 9.17 6.42 -2.52
N ASN A 196 8.91 5.70 -3.63
CA ASN A 196 9.72 4.57 -4.11
C ASN A 196 9.82 3.38 -3.13
N ASP A 197 8.94 3.30 -2.14
CA ASP A 197 8.88 2.16 -1.23
C ASP A 197 8.10 0.98 -1.82
N VAL A 198 8.48 -0.24 -1.46
CA VAL A 198 7.89 -1.48 -1.99
C VAL A 198 6.81 -1.99 -1.05
N ASN A 199 5.64 -2.28 -1.61
CA ASN A 199 4.46 -2.80 -0.92
C ASN A 199 4.05 -4.11 -1.58
N ASP A 200 3.51 -5.03 -0.78
CA ASP A 200 2.98 -6.32 -1.19
C ASP A 200 1.64 -6.52 -0.47
N ILE A 201 0.54 -6.32 -1.19
CA ILE A 201 -0.82 -6.21 -0.63
C ILE A 201 -1.76 -7.25 -1.24
N LEU A 202 -2.84 -7.55 -0.51
CA LEU A 202 -3.96 -8.33 -1.04
C LEU A 202 -4.76 -7.46 -2.03
N GLY A 203 -5.12 -8.04 -3.17
CA GLY A 203 -5.84 -7.34 -4.23
C GLY A 203 -5.04 -6.22 -4.89
N ARG A 204 -5.72 -5.50 -5.78
CA ARG A 204 -5.07 -4.59 -6.73
C ARG A 204 -4.80 -3.18 -6.18
N TYR A 205 -5.64 -2.68 -5.29
CA TYR A 205 -5.65 -1.27 -4.89
C TYR A 205 -5.34 -1.11 -3.41
N GLY A 206 -4.52 -0.12 -3.08
CA GLY A 206 -4.21 0.22 -1.71
C GLY A 206 -3.34 1.46 -1.55
N TYR A 207 -3.24 1.95 -0.31
CA TYR A 207 -2.27 2.98 0.05
C TYR A 207 -0.86 2.38 0.14
N CYS A 208 0.14 3.16 -0.26
CA CYS A 208 1.51 2.90 0.16
C CYS A 208 1.58 2.95 1.69
N SER A 209 2.10 1.90 2.31
CA SER A 209 2.23 1.81 3.76
C SER A 209 3.17 2.86 4.36
N THR A 210 4.13 3.33 3.59
CA THR A 210 5.12 4.33 4.02
C THR A 210 4.60 5.76 3.90
N CYS A 211 4.17 6.21 2.72
CA CYS A 211 3.76 7.60 2.51
C CYS A 211 2.24 7.82 2.48
N GLY A 212 1.43 6.76 2.45
CA GLY A 212 -0.03 6.89 2.35
C GLY A 212 -0.55 7.41 1.00
N THR A 213 0.28 7.46 -0.06
CA THR A 213 -0.21 7.72 -1.43
C THR A 213 -1.00 6.52 -1.93
N TYR A 214 -2.20 6.74 -2.47
CA TYR A 214 -3.05 5.67 -3.00
C TYR A 214 -2.59 5.24 -4.39
N ASN A 215 -2.40 3.93 -4.62
CA ASN A 215 -1.81 3.43 -5.86
C ASN A 215 -2.75 3.48 -7.09
N GLY A 216 -4.03 3.79 -6.89
CA GLY A 216 -5.05 3.62 -7.93
C GLY A 216 -4.82 4.41 -9.22
N LEU A 217 -4.22 5.60 -9.14
CA LEU A 217 -3.85 6.35 -10.35
C LEU A 217 -2.77 5.60 -11.15
N GLY A 218 -1.76 5.06 -10.48
CA GLY A 218 -0.72 4.27 -11.15
C GLY A 218 -1.27 2.98 -11.77
N GLU A 219 -2.27 2.35 -11.13
CA GLU A 219 -2.97 1.22 -11.72
C GLU A 219 -3.81 1.59 -12.95
N LEU A 220 -4.50 2.74 -12.92
CA LEU A 220 -5.19 3.29 -14.08
C LEU A 220 -4.21 3.58 -15.23
N GLU A 221 -3.10 4.25 -14.95
CA GLU A 221 -2.09 4.59 -15.96
C GLU A 221 -1.50 3.34 -16.62
N LYS A 222 -1.27 2.26 -15.86
CA LYS A 222 -0.84 0.96 -16.41
C LYS A 222 -1.88 0.35 -17.35
N ASP A 223 -3.16 0.36 -16.97
CA ASP A 223 -4.24 -0.16 -17.83
C ASP A 223 -4.35 0.65 -19.11
N ILE A 224 -4.35 1.98 -18.99
CA ILE A 224 -4.42 2.88 -20.15
C ILE A 224 -3.19 2.73 -21.04
N LEU A 225 -1.99 2.54 -20.48
CA LEU A 225 -0.78 2.29 -21.27
C LEU A 225 -0.90 0.98 -22.06
N SER A 226 -1.42 -0.09 -21.42
CA SER A 226 -1.68 -1.36 -22.10
C SER A 226 -2.70 -1.18 -23.24
N ILE A 227 -3.80 -0.47 -22.97
CA ILE A 227 -4.85 -0.17 -23.95
C ILE A 227 -4.28 0.63 -25.13
N LYS A 228 -3.46 1.67 -24.89
CA LYS A 228 -2.78 2.43 -25.94
C LYS A 228 -1.84 1.58 -26.79
N GLY A 229 -1.14 0.62 -26.18
CA GLY A 229 -0.34 -0.38 -26.89
C GLY A 229 -1.19 -1.18 -27.89
N LYS A 230 -2.36 -1.65 -27.45
CA LYS A 230 -3.32 -2.37 -28.30
C LYS A 230 -3.93 -1.49 -29.41
N ILE A 231 -4.34 -0.26 -29.08
CA ILE A 231 -4.81 0.73 -30.06
C ILE A 231 -3.74 0.96 -31.15
N THR A 232 -2.47 0.98 -30.78
CA THR A 232 -1.37 1.18 -31.73
C THR A 232 -1.17 -0.04 -32.63
N ALA A 233 -1.40 -1.25 -32.10
CA ALA A 233 -1.29 -2.52 -32.82
C ALA A 233 -2.46 -2.77 -33.81
N GLY A 234 -3.64 -2.20 -33.58
CA GLY A 234 -4.72 -2.06 -34.58
C GLY A 234 -6.03 -2.80 -34.28
N GLN A 235 -7.11 -2.33 -34.93
CA GLN A 235 -8.54 -2.73 -34.91
C GLN A 235 -9.17 -2.92 -33.51
N GLU A 236 -10.51 -2.90 -33.41
CA GLU A 236 -11.29 -2.96 -32.14
C GLU A 236 -11.21 -1.68 -31.26
N TYR A 237 -11.17 -0.51 -31.90
CA TYR A 237 -11.10 0.78 -31.18
C TYR A 237 -12.28 1.01 -30.22
N GLU A 238 -13.45 0.50 -30.57
CA GLU A 238 -14.66 0.54 -29.75
C GLU A 238 -14.46 -0.21 -28.42
N ASP A 239 -13.83 -1.39 -28.49
CA ASP A 239 -13.51 -2.18 -27.30
C ASP A 239 -12.46 -1.50 -26.44
N TYR A 240 -11.47 -0.85 -27.04
CA TYR A 240 -10.47 -0.08 -26.28
C TYR A 240 -11.04 1.16 -25.60
N VAL A 241 -12.01 1.84 -26.22
CA VAL A 241 -12.75 2.94 -25.58
C VAL A 241 -13.55 2.41 -24.39
N LYS A 242 -14.27 1.30 -24.58
CA LYS A 242 -15.02 0.61 -23.51
C LYS A 242 -14.12 0.19 -22.35
N ASP A 243 -12.95 -0.38 -22.65
CA ASP A 243 -11.98 -0.82 -21.65
C ASP A 243 -11.39 0.37 -20.88
N ALA A 244 -11.05 1.47 -21.57
CA ALA A 244 -10.51 2.66 -20.94
C ALA A 244 -11.50 3.28 -19.95
N VAL A 245 -12.77 3.42 -20.34
CA VAL A 245 -13.83 3.95 -19.46
C VAL A 245 -14.08 2.99 -18.29
N SER A 246 -14.05 1.68 -18.52
CA SER A 246 -14.23 0.66 -17.47
C SER A 246 -13.07 0.62 -16.47
N ALA A 247 -11.84 0.87 -16.92
CA ALA A 247 -10.68 1.04 -16.05
C ALA A 247 -10.82 2.28 -15.15
N PHE A 248 -11.28 3.40 -15.72
CA PHE A 248 -11.59 4.59 -14.93
C PHE A 248 -12.71 4.35 -13.91
N ASP A 249 -13.82 3.73 -14.33
CA ASP A 249 -14.93 3.40 -13.44
C ASP A 249 -14.44 2.58 -12.25
N SER A 250 -13.68 1.52 -12.52
CA SER A 250 -13.09 0.67 -11.49
C SER A 250 -12.23 1.46 -10.51
N TYR A 251 -11.34 2.33 -11.00
CA TYR A 251 -10.51 3.19 -10.17
C TYR A 251 -11.33 4.18 -9.33
N ALA A 252 -12.27 4.90 -9.96
CA ALA A 252 -13.09 5.92 -9.30
C ALA A 252 -13.98 5.33 -8.21
N ARG A 253 -14.51 4.11 -8.43
CA ARG A 253 -15.24 3.34 -7.42
C ARG A 253 -14.39 3.06 -6.18
N GLN A 254 -13.12 2.70 -6.35
CA GLN A 254 -12.25 2.48 -5.20
C GLN A 254 -12.01 3.78 -4.41
N ILE A 255 -11.81 4.91 -5.09
CA ILE A 255 -11.70 6.23 -4.42
C ILE A 255 -12.99 6.58 -3.68
N ALA A 256 -14.16 6.35 -4.28
CA ALA A 256 -15.46 6.55 -3.65
C ALA A 256 -15.62 5.74 -2.36
N LYS A 257 -15.24 4.46 -2.37
CA LYS A 257 -15.23 3.61 -1.18
C LYS A 257 -14.32 4.16 -0.07
N GLN A 258 -13.13 4.63 -0.45
CA GLN A 258 -12.19 5.22 0.51
C GLN A 258 -12.75 6.51 1.14
N MET A 259 -13.38 7.38 0.34
CA MET A 259 -14.06 8.57 0.86
C MET A 259 -15.23 8.20 1.77
N ALA A 260 -16.08 7.26 1.34
CA ALA A 260 -17.23 6.80 2.14
C ALA A 260 -16.81 6.21 3.48
N ASN A 261 -15.69 5.46 3.51
CA ASN A 261 -15.19 4.83 4.72
C ASN A 261 -14.57 5.81 5.71
N ARG A 262 -13.87 6.83 5.21
CA ARG A 262 -13.02 7.71 6.03
C ARG A 262 -13.68 9.04 6.38
N ILE A 263 -14.73 9.44 5.67
CA ILE A 263 -15.50 10.66 5.95
C ILE A 263 -16.73 10.27 6.77
N PRO A 264 -16.97 10.89 7.93
CA PRO A 264 -18.21 10.71 8.67
C PRO A 264 -19.43 11.04 7.79
N MET A 265 -20.34 10.08 7.68
CA MET A 265 -21.54 10.15 6.84
C MET A 265 -22.67 9.36 7.48
N THR A 266 -23.92 9.76 7.18
CA THR A 266 -25.09 8.95 7.52
C THR A 266 -25.02 7.58 6.81
N PRO A 267 -25.61 6.51 7.38
CA PRO A 267 -25.55 5.17 6.79
C PRO A 267 -26.03 5.12 5.34
N ASN A 268 -27.11 5.84 5.01
CA ASN A 268 -27.66 5.89 3.65
C ASN A 268 -26.67 6.51 2.66
N ARG A 269 -26.05 7.63 3.02
CA ARG A 269 -25.06 8.30 2.16
C ARG A 269 -23.80 7.44 2.00
N ARG A 270 -23.35 6.77 3.07
CA ARG A 270 -22.23 5.83 2.98
C ARG A 270 -22.53 4.70 1.99
N LYS A 271 -23.70 4.06 2.09
CA LYS A 271 -24.14 3.00 1.18
C LYS A 271 -24.24 3.48 -0.28
N GLU A 272 -24.70 4.72 -0.48
CA GLU A 272 -24.76 5.34 -1.80
C GLU A 272 -23.36 5.47 -2.43
N TRP A 273 -22.38 5.96 -1.67
CA TRP A 273 -21.01 6.12 -2.17
C TRP A 273 -20.25 4.80 -2.31
N ASP A 274 -20.51 3.82 -1.45
CA ASP A 274 -19.89 2.49 -1.53
C ASP A 274 -20.32 1.71 -2.79
N ASN A 275 -21.57 1.92 -3.24
CA ASN A 275 -22.14 1.29 -4.43
C ASN A 275 -22.14 2.20 -5.66
N LYS A 276 -21.51 3.38 -5.57
CA LYS A 276 -21.51 4.36 -6.65
C LYS A 276 -20.90 3.78 -7.91
N LEU A 277 -21.45 4.14 -9.06
CA LEU A 277 -20.89 3.85 -10.38
C LEU A 277 -20.53 5.15 -11.08
N PHE A 278 -19.49 5.11 -11.91
CA PHE A 278 -18.91 6.25 -12.62
C PHE A 278 -19.04 6.15 -14.14
N HIS A 279 -19.96 5.32 -14.64
CA HIS A 279 -20.29 5.22 -16.07
C HIS A 279 -20.93 6.49 -16.67
N SER A 280 -21.37 7.45 -15.85
CA SER A 280 -21.93 8.74 -16.31
C SER A 280 -21.10 9.91 -15.79
N LEU A 281 -20.23 10.43 -16.65
CA LEU A 281 -19.15 11.35 -16.26
C LEU A 281 -19.65 12.67 -15.64
N ARG A 282 -20.51 13.44 -16.32
CA ARG A 282 -20.96 14.76 -15.86
C ARG A 282 -21.70 14.71 -14.52
N PRO A 283 -22.78 13.90 -14.35
CA PRO A 283 -23.46 13.83 -13.06
C PRO A 283 -22.53 13.41 -11.92
N ARG A 284 -21.57 12.51 -12.17
CA ARG A 284 -20.60 12.12 -11.14
C ARG A 284 -19.58 13.22 -10.83
N ALA A 285 -19.14 13.99 -11.83
CA ALA A 285 -18.28 15.14 -11.62
C ALA A 285 -18.97 16.20 -10.75
N ASP A 286 -20.24 16.50 -11.04
CA ASP A 286 -21.03 17.47 -10.28
C ASP A 286 -21.22 17.03 -8.82
N GLU A 287 -21.52 15.74 -8.61
CA GLU A 287 -21.63 15.19 -7.25
C GLU A 287 -20.30 15.20 -6.50
N LEU A 288 -19.19 14.81 -7.13
CA LEU A 288 -17.86 14.87 -6.51
C LEU A 288 -17.49 16.30 -6.11
N LYS A 289 -17.80 17.28 -6.96
CA LYS A 289 -17.58 18.70 -6.68
C LYS A 289 -18.46 19.19 -5.54
N MET A 290 -19.76 18.88 -5.59
CA MET A 290 -20.72 19.31 -4.57
C MET A 290 -20.43 18.69 -3.20
N VAL A 291 -20.02 17.42 -3.15
CA VAL A 291 -19.88 16.67 -1.90
C VAL A 291 -18.48 16.75 -1.30
N PHE A 292 -17.44 16.73 -2.13
CA PHE A 292 -16.05 16.62 -1.69
C PHE A 292 -15.16 17.76 -2.19
N ASP A 293 -15.72 18.74 -2.91
CA ASP A 293 -14.99 19.83 -3.55
C ASP A 293 -13.97 19.36 -4.62
N ILE A 294 -14.13 18.15 -5.16
CA ILE A 294 -13.25 17.59 -6.18
C ILE A 294 -13.74 17.96 -7.58
N ASN A 295 -12.98 18.79 -8.30
CA ASN A 295 -13.27 19.14 -9.68
C ASN A 295 -12.60 18.14 -10.65
N LEU A 296 -13.37 17.22 -11.22
CA LEU A 296 -12.85 16.26 -12.22
C LEU A 296 -12.34 16.91 -13.50
N PHE A 297 -12.83 18.10 -13.86
CA PHE A 297 -12.51 18.77 -15.12
C PHE A 297 -11.52 19.93 -14.96
N GLU A 298 -10.81 20.00 -13.82
CA GLU A 298 -9.79 21.02 -13.58
C GLU A 298 -8.76 21.04 -14.74
N GLY A 299 -8.58 22.23 -15.34
CA GLY A 299 -7.65 22.45 -16.45
C GLY A 299 -8.07 21.90 -17.82
N MET A 300 -9.29 21.37 -17.98
CA MET A 300 -9.77 20.81 -19.25
C MET A 300 -10.56 21.84 -20.08
N SER A 301 -10.42 21.78 -21.41
CA SER A 301 -11.23 22.60 -22.32
C SER A 301 -12.68 22.10 -22.39
N GLN A 302 -13.64 22.98 -22.68
CA GLN A 302 -15.04 22.57 -22.81
C GLN A 302 -15.25 21.53 -23.92
N ASN A 303 -14.45 21.60 -25.00
CA ASN A 303 -14.47 20.64 -26.09
C ASN A 303 -14.02 19.25 -25.64
N ASP A 304 -12.97 19.18 -24.82
CA ASP A 304 -12.48 17.91 -24.29
C ASP A 304 -13.43 17.31 -23.26
N ILE A 305 -14.07 18.15 -22.44
CA ILE A 305 -15.12 17.71 -21.51
C ILE A 305 -16.30 17.13 -22.29
N ASN A 306 -16.75 17.81 -23.35
CA ASN A 306 -17.84 17.34 -24.21
C ASN A 306 -17.48 16.01 -24.89
N PHE A 307 -16.27 15.92 -25.44
CA PHE A 307 -15.77 14.71 -26.08
C PHE A 307 -15.68 13.54 -25.08
N ALA A 308 -15.07 13.73 -23.91
CA ALA A 308 -14.98 12.68 -22.89
C ALA A 308 -16.38 12.24 -22.43
N THR A 309 -17.30 13.18 -22.23
CA THR A 309 -18.69 12.87 -21.86
C THR A 309 -19.37 11.99 -22.91
N LEU A 310 -19.18 12.32 -24.20
CA LEU A 310 -19.71 11.54 -25.32
C LEU A 310 -19.16 10.11 -25.30
N MET A 311 -17.85 9.93 -25.07
CA MET A 311 -17.21 8.61 -25.02
C MET A 311 -17.74 7.74 -23.86
N PHE A 312 -18.06 8.34 -22.71
CA PHE A 312 -18.71 7.62 -21.61
C PHE A 312 -20.11 7.13 -21.98
N PHE A 313 -20.87 7.90 -22.77
CA PHE A 313 -22.15 7.43 -23.31
C PHE A 313 -21.96 6.32 -24.34
N ARG A 314 -20.93 6.40 -25.19
CA ARG A 314 -20.64 5.37 -26.19
C ARG A 314 -20.23 4.03 -25.58
N ARG A 315 -19.59 4.01 -24.39
CA ARG A 315 -19.38 2.75 -23.63
C ARG A 315 -20.67 1.95 -23.49
N HIS A 316 -21.79 2.60 -23.13
CA HIS A 316 -23.08 1.92 -22.97
C HIS A 316 -23.55 1.29 -24.28
N VAL A 317 -23.38 1.99 -25.39
CA VAL A 317 -23.74 1.52 -26.73
C VAL A 317 -22.89 0.31 -27.13
N TYR A 318 -21.58 0.32 -26.87
CA TYR A 318 -20.69 -0.81 -27.14
C TYR A 318 -20.96 -2.02 -26.25
N GLU A 319 -21.25 -1.80 -24.97
CA GLU A 319 -21.45 -2.88 -23.99
C GLU A 319 -22.81 -3.56 -24.13
N HIS A 320 -23.86 -2.81 -24.47
CA HIS A 320 -25.24 -3.32 -24.40
C HIS A 320 -25.98 -3.36 -25.72
N ASN A 321 -25.59 -2.57 -26.73
CA ASN A 321 -26.34 -2.46 -27.97
C ASN A 321 -25.52 -2.81 -29.22
N GLY A 322 -24.46 -3.62 -29.06
CA GLY A 322 -23.62 -4.08 -30.17
C GLY A 322 -22.96 -2.95 -30.97
N GLY A 323 -22.85 -1.74 -30.41
CA GLY A 323 -22.34 -0.56 -31.11
C GLY A 323 -23.38 0.23 -31.89
N GLU A 324 -24.65 -0.15 -31.91
CA GLU A 324 -25.71 0.59 -32.61
C GLU A 324 -26.27 1.74 -31.77
N ALA A 325 -26.40 2.93 -32.34
CA ALA A 325 -27.01 4.06 -31.66
C ALA A 325 -28.51 3.83 -31.42
N ASP A 326 -28.97 3.96 -30.18
CA ASP A 326 -30.40 3.91 -29.82
C ASP A 326 -30.96 5.30 -29.47
N GLU A 327 -32.28 5.40 -29.34
CA GLU A 327 -32.95 6.66 -28.98
C GLU A 327 -32.51 7.19 -27.62
N ARG A 328 -32.22 6.28 -26.68
CA ARG A 328 -31.76 6.63 -25.33
C ARG A 328 -30.39 7.31 -25.39
N TYR A 329 -29.45 6.75 -26.14
CA TYR A 329 -28.12 7.31 -26.39
C TYR A 329 -28.22 8.70 -27.00
N LEU A 330 -28.98 8.87 -28.08
CA LEU A 330 -29.10 10.18 -28.75
C LEU A 330 -29.70 11.23 -27.82
N LYS A 331 -30.75 10.87 -27.08
CA LYS A 331 -31.41 11.78 -26.13
C LYS A 331 -30.51 12.19 -24.98
N GLN A 332 -29.69 11.27 -24.46
CA GLN A 332 -28.83 11.53 -23.29
C GLN A 332 -27.50 12.19 -23.65
N SER A 333 -26.89 11.79 -24.78
CA SER A 333 -25.60 12.31 -25.23
C SER A 333 -25.71 13.61 -26.01
N GLY A 334 -26.84 13.84 -26.70
CA GLY A 334 -27.01 14.94 -27.64
C GLY A 334 -26.16 14.77 -28.91
N ASP A 335 -25.69 13.56 -29.22
CA ASP A 335 -24.87 13.29 -30.41
C ASP A 335 -25.68 13.48 -31.69
N THR A 336 -25.41 14.56 -32.43
CA THR A 336 -26.05 14.84 -33.73
C THR A 336 -25.30 14.24 -34.91
N SER A 337 -24.17 13.55 -34.68
CA SER A 337 -23.32 13.00 -35.74
C SER A 337 -23.76 11.62 -36.23
N VAL A 338 -24.66 10.95 -35.51
CA VAL A 338 -25.17 9.60 -35.84
C VAL A 338 -26.69 9.55 -35.80
N ARG A 339 -27.27 8.58 -36.51
CA ARG A 339 -28.72 8.32 -36.54
C ARG A 339 -29.07 7.08 -35.73
N VAL A 340 -30.34 6.93 -35.32
CA VAL A 340 -30.83 5.69 -34.68
C VAL A 340 -30.55 4.49 -35.60
N LYS A 341 -30.10 3.37 -35.03
CA LYS A 341 -29.59 2.16 -35.70
C LYS A 341 -28.29 2.31 -36.49
N GLN A 342 -27.65 3.48 -36.47
CA GLN A 342 -26.34 3.62 -37.07
C GLN A 342 -25.30 2.93 -36.19
N LEU A 343 -24.48 2.07 -36.79
CA LEU A 343 -23.33 1.48 -36.13
C LEU A 343 -22.27 2.56 -35.89
N ILE A 344 -21.95 2.82 -34.62
CA ILE A 344 -20.94 3.79 -34.23
C ILE A 344 -19.56 3.15 -34.40
N ARG A 345 -18.66 3.85 -35.09
CA ARG A 345 -17.26 3.43 -35.28
C ARG A 345 -16.31 4.44 -34.70
N GLU A 346 -15.30 3.96 -33.99
CA GLU A 346 -14.22 4.81 -33.46
C GLU A 346 -13.01 4.77 -34.38
N SER A 347 -12.27 5.89 -34.37
CA SER A 347 -10.96 5.98 -35.03
C SER A 347 -9.83 5.75 -34.02
N LYS A 348 -8.62 5.47 -34.52
CA LYS A 348 -7.42 5.40 -33.70
C LYS A 348 -7.22 6.68 -32.88
N GLU A 349 -7.41 7.83 -33.51
CA GLU A 349 -7.25 9.15 -32.90
C GLU A 349 -8.27 9.35 -31.78
N SER A 350 -9.52 8.97 -31.99
CA SER A 350 -10.57 9.08 -30.97
C SER A 350 -10.31 8.18 -29.75
N ALA A 351 -9.82 6.95 -29.97
CA ALA A 351 -9.50 6.01 -28.90
C ALA A 351 -8.27 6.47 -28.09
N LEU A 352 -7.24 6.98 -28.76
CA LEU A 352 -6.07 7.58 -28.10
C LEU A 352 -6.47 8.83 -27.30
N LYS A 353 -7.25 9.73 -27.91
CA LYS A 353 -7.76 10.94 -27.23
C LYS A 353 -8.58 10.58 -25.99
N THR A 354 -9.45 9.57 -26.08
CA THR A 354 -10.23 9.08 -24.93
C THR A 354 -9.33 8.60 -23.81
N SER A 355 -8.31 7.81 -24.16
CA SER A 355 -7.32 7.30 -23.21
C SER A 355 -6.57 8.44 -22.49
N ASP A 356 -6.15 9.47 -23.22
CA ASP A 356 -5.48 10.64 -22.65
C ASP A 356 -6.38 11.42 -21.68
N LEU A 357 -7.63 11.68 -22.08
CA LEU A 357 -8.57 12.43 -21.26
C LEU A 357 -8.96 11.66 -20.01
N ILE A 358 -9.08 10.33 -20.08
CA ILE A 358 -9.35 9.49 -18.90
C ILE A 358 -8.21 9.58 -17.89
N VAL A 359 -6.95 9.57 -18.34
CA VAL A 359 -5.81 9.77 -17.44
C VAL A 359 -5.84 11.16 -16.83
N ALA A 360 -6.16 12.20 -17.59
CA ALA A 360 -6.30 13.56 -17.08
C ALA A 360 -7.40 13.66 -15.99
N ILE A 361 -8.58 13.12 -16.25
CA ILE A 361 -9.69 13.06 -15.27
C ILE A 361 -9.28 12.24 -14.03
N GLY A 362 -8.61 11.11 -14.23
CA GLY A 362 -8.09 10.27 -13.15
C GLY A 362 -7.08 11.01 -12.27
N LYS A 363 -6.19 11.82 -12.87
CA LYS A 363 -5.25 12.69 -12.15
C LYS A 363 -5.94 13.76 -11.32
N ASN A 364 -6.99 14.38 -11.87
CA ASN A 364 -7.80 15.35 -11.14
C ASN A 364 -8.51 14.72 -9.93
N LEU A 365 -9.09 13.52 -10.11
CA LEU A 365 -9.66 12.74 -9.01
C LEU A 365 -8.62 12.40 -7.94
N HIS A 366 -7.46 11.89 -8.35
CA HIS A 366 -6.36 11.53 -7.45
C HIS A 366 -5.86 12.73 -6.65
N THR A 367 -5.68 13.87 -7.32
CA THR A 367 -5.22 15.11 -6.72
C THR A 367 -6.24 15.65 -5.73
N GLY A 368 -7.52 15.71 -6.12
CA GLY A 368 -8.60 16.13 -5.22
C GLY A 368 -8.71 15.22 -3.99
N PHE A 369 -8.62 13.90 -4.18
CA PHE A 369 -8.61 12.93 -3.09
C PHE A 369 -7.45 13.16 -2.12
N HIS A 370 -6.24 13.41 -2.63
CA HIS A 370 -5.07 13.67 -1.78
C HIS A 370 -5.00 15.10 -1.22
N LYS A 371 -5.80 16.06 -1.71
CA LYS A 371 -6.05 17.32 -0.99
C LYS A 371 -6.84 17.07 0.30
N ILE A 372 -7.78 16.11 0.29
CA ILE A 372 -8.56 15.71 1.47
C ILE A 372 -7.73 14.80 2.39
N PHE A 373 -7.00 13.84 1.81
CA PHE A 373 -6.18 12.87 2.53
C PHE A 373 -4.71 13.00 2.12
N PRO A 374 -3.99 14.02 2.63
CA PRO A 374 -2.61 14.29 2.23
C PRO A 374 -1.70 13.12 2.62
N PRO A 375 -0.79 12.68 1.73
CA PRO A 375 0.28 11.75 2.07
C PRO A 375 1.13 12.23 3.26
N GLU A 376 1.85 11.32 3.88
CA GLU A 376 2.86 11.63 4.90
C GLU A 376 4.07 12.31 4.23
N GLU A 377 4.43 13.50 4.71
CA GLU A 377 5.34 14.40 3.97
C GLU A 377 6.81 13.98 4.10
N LEU A 378 7.20 13.51 5.28
CA LEU A 378 8.57 13.09 5.59
C LEU A 378 9.14 12.04 4.63
N PRO A 379 8.46 10.92 4.32
CA PRO A 379 8.98 9.94 3.38
C PRO A 379 9.14 10.51 1.96
N LEU A 380 8.27 11.44 1.54
CA LEU A 380 8.38 12.10 0.23
C LEU A 380 9.60 13.03 0.17
N LYS A 381 9.84 13.82 1.22
CA LYS A 381 11.03 14.68 1.36
C LYS A 381 12.31 13.86 1.42
N TYR A 382 12.31 12.76 2.16
CA TYR A 382 13.44 11.84 2.27
C TYR A 382 13.81 11.27 0.90
N GLU A 383 12.82 10.76 0.15
CA GLU A 383 13.08 10.19 -1.17
C GLU A 383 13.57 11.25 -2.17
N SER A 384 12.95 12.43 -2.19
CA SER A 384 13.39 13.54 -3.03
C SER A 384 14.86 13.91 -2.77
N SER A 385 15.25 13.94 -1.49
CA SER A 385 16.63 14.22 -1.06
C SER A 385 17.59 13.10 -1.46
N ARG A 386 17.17 11.83 -1.30
CA ARG A 386 17.95 10.66 -1.75
C ARG A 386 18.21 10.69 -3.25
N GLN A 387 17.20 10.98 -4.05
CA GLN A 387 17.32 11.09 -5.52
C GLN A 387 18.26 12.23 -5.94
N LYS A 388 18.22 13.39 -5.25
CA LYS A 388 19.17 14.48 -5.50
C LYS A 388 20.62 14.06 -5.23
N ARG A 389 20.89 13.36 -4.11
CA ARG A 389 22.23 12.85 -3.78
C ARG A 389 22.73 11.84 -4.81
N ILE A 390 21.89 10.91 -5.25
CA ILE A 390 22.26 9.92 -6.29
C ILE A 390 22.62 10.61 -7.60
N LYS A 391 21.89 11.66 -8.00
CA LYS A 391 22.19 12.43 -9.21
C LYS A 391 23.50 13.22 -9.10
N GLN A 392 23.82 13.73 -7.90
CA GLN A 392 25.05 14.48 -7.65
C GLN A 392 26.29 13.59 -7.55
N GLY A 393 26.17 12.41 -6.93
CA GLY A 393 27.28 11.45 -6.79
C GLY A 393 27.59 10.62 -8.04
N LYS A 394 26.80 10.76 -9.11
CA LYS A 394 27.06 10.17 -10.43
C LYS A 394 27.86 11.09 -11.37
N ARG A 395 28.44 12.17 -10.85
CA ARG A 395 29.31 13.09 -11.60
C ARG A 395 30.77 12.74 -11.43
#